data_AF-A0A4P6JXX4-F1
#
_entry.id   AF-A0A4P6JXX4-F1
#
_cell.length_a   1.000
_cell.length_b   1.000
_cell.length_c   1.000
_cell.angle_alpha   90.00
_cell.angle_beta   90.00
_cell.angle_gamma   90.00
#
_symmetry.space_group_name_H-M   'P 1'
#
loop_
_entity.id
_entity.type
_entity.pdbx_description
1 polymer ?
#
loop_
_entity_poly.entity_id
_entity_poly.type
_entity_poly.pdbx_seq_one_letter_code
_entity_poly.pdbx_strand_id
1 'polypeptide(L)'
;MNGQLEKSRKPGFNYIKWGLILMGASVVFFILGLLYLNLFYIPAHQGASQDLPAILVLSNPIMIEIIIFILGAILGIIGLFKRRSAKSG
;
A
#
# COMPACT_ATOMS: atom_id res chain seq x y z
N MET A 1 -3.19 17.50 -38.89
CA MET A 1 -2.22 16.54 -38.33
C MET A 1 -1.93 16.87 -36.85
N ASN A 2 -2.94 16.90 -35.97
CA ASN A 2 -2.81 17.48 -34.61
C ASN A 2 -3.18 16.50 -33.47
N GLY A 3 -2.97 15.19 -33.64
CA GLY A 3 -3.45 14.17 -32.69
C GLY A 3 -2.36 13.35 -31.97
N GLN A 4 -1.07 13.62 -32.20
CA GLN A 4 0.00 12.72 -31.76
C GLN A 4 0.90 13.28 -30.63
N LEU A 5 0.67 14.50 -30.15
CA LEU A 5 1.54 15.13 -29.15
C LEU A 5 1.22 14.75 -27.69
N GLU A 6 0.14 14.01 -27.41
CA GLU A 6 -0.29 13.74 -26.03
C GLU A 6 0.12 12.36 -25.48
N LYS A 7 1.00 11.61 -26.17
CA LYS A 7 1.37 10.24 -25.75
C LYS A 7 2.81 10.08 -25.27
N SER A 8 3.50 11.18 -24.94
CA SER A 8 4.77 11.12 -24.18
C SER A 8 4.51 11.10 -22.67
N ARG A 9 3.59 10.24 -22.20
CA ARG A 9 3.50 9.93 -20.76
C ARG A 9 4.72 9.10 -20.40
N LYS A 10 5.74 9.78 -19.86
CA LYS A 10 6.96 9.18 -19.31
C LYS A 10 6.58 7.93 -18.51
N PRO A 11 6.87 6.71 -18.99
CA PRO A 11 6.34 5.48 -18.39
C PRO A 11 6.70 5.37 -16.91
N GLY A 12 7.89 5.85 -16.50
CA GLY A 12 8.32 5.93 -15.11
C GLY A 12 7.42 6.76 -14.18
N PHE A 13 6.74 7.79 -14.68
CA PHE A 13 5.84 8.62 -13.87
C PHE A 13 4.55 7.91 -13.48
N ASN A 14 4.02 7.05 -14.36
CA ASN A 14 2.85 6.24 -14.05
C ASN A 14 3.19 5.23 -12.95
N TYR A 15 4.35 4.55 -13.00
CA TYR A 15 4.76 3.62 -11.95
C TYR A 15 4.94 4.30 -10.59
N ILE A 16 5.50 5.51 -10.55
CA ILE A 16 5.62 6.29 -9.30
C ILE A 16 4.25 6.65 -8.75
N LYS A 17 3.34 7.12 -9.61
CA LYS A 17 1.96 7.45 -9.21
C LYS A 17 1.22 6.23 -8.66
N TRP A 18 1.26 5.10 -9.37
CA TRP A 18 0.63 3.86 -8.92
C TRP A 18 1.26 3.34 -7.62
N GLY A 19 2.58 3.38 -7.48
CA GLY A 19 3.27 3.03 -6.24
C GLY A 19 2.81 3.88 -5.05
N LEU A 20 2.76 5.21 -5.22
CA LEU A 20 2.28 6.12 -4.18
C LEU A 20 0.81 5.90 -3.81
N ILE A 21 -0.07 5.69 -4.79
CA ILE A 21 -1.49 5.41 -4.54
C ILE A 21 -1.62 4.10 -3.77
N LEU A 22 -0.86 3.07 -4.14
CA LEU A 22 -0.92 1.75 -3.51
C LEU A 22 -0.40 1.79 -2.07
N MET A 23 0.69 2.51 -1.81
CA MET A 23 1.20 2.75 -0.45
C MET A 23 0.24 3.59 0.39
N GLY A 24 -0.34 4.64 -0.18
CA GLY A 24 -1.32 5.47 0.53
C GLY A 24 -2.59 4.71 0.86
N ALA A 25 -3.11 3.91 -0.09
CA ALA A 25 -4.29 3.08 0.11
C ALA A 25 -4.03 2.01 1.17
N SER A 26 -2.88 1.34 1.16
CA SER A 26 -2.56 0.31 2.16
C SER A 26 -2.61 0.89 3.57
N VAL A 27 -1.94 2.03 3.80
CA VAL A 27 -1.91 2.69 5.11
C VAL A 27 -3.33 3.05 5.59
N VAL A 28 -4.19 3.55 4.69
CA VAL A 28 -5.59 3.86 5.03
C VAL A 28 -6.35 2.59 5.41
N PHE A 29 -6.22 1.51 4.63
CA PHE A 29 -6.87 0.23 4.95
C PHE A 29 -6.36 -0.36 6.27
N PHE A 30 -5.08 -0.23 6.58
CA PHE A 30 -4.50 -0.67 7.84
C PHE A 30 -5.09 0.08 9.04
N ILE A 31 -5.17 1.42 8.96
CA ILE A 31 -5.78 2.24 10.02
C ILE A 31 -7.25 1.88 10.21
N LEU A 32 -8.00 1.71 9.12
CA LEU A 32 -9.41 1.29 9.18
C LEU A 32 -9.55 -0.11 9.80
N GLY A 33 -8.64 -1.04 9.47
CA GLY A 33 -8.59 -2.37 10.06
C GLY A 33 -8.35 -2.32 11.57
N LEU A 34 -7.40 -1.50 12.04
CA LEU A 34 -7.15 -1.30 13.48
C LEU A 34 -8.35 -0.67 14.20
N LEU A 35 -8.99 0.32 13.58
CA LEU A 35 -10.19 0.95 14.13
C LEU A 35 -11.34 -0.05 14.23
N TYR A 36 -11.57 -0.87 13.20
CA TYR A 36 -12.57 -1.93 13.23
C TYR A 36 -12.29 -2.93 14.36
N LEU A 37 -11.03 -3.32 14.50
CA LEU A 37 -10.61 -4.29 15.51
C LEU A 37 -10.84 -3.73 16.93
N ASN A 38 -10.47 -2.47 17.15
CA ASN A 38 -10.63 -1.81 18.45
C ASN A 38 -12.09 -1.48 18.81
N LEU A 39 -12.88 -1.01 17.83
CA LEU A 39 -14.24 -0.51 18.08
C LEU A 39 -15.33 -1.59 18.00
N PHE A 40 -15.13 -2.63 17.19
CA PHE A 40 -16.15 -3.64 16.93
C PHE A 40 -15.70 -5.04 17.36
N TYR A 41 -14.49 -5.45 16.99
CA TYR A 41 -14.04 -6.82 17.23
C TYR A 41 -13.74 -7.10 18.71
N ILE A 42 -12.89 -6.27 19.36
CA ILE A 42 -12.52 -6.47 20.77
C ILE A 42 -13.76 -6.41 21.68
N PRO A 43 -14.65 -5.41 21.59
CA PRO A 43 -15.85 -5.34 22.43
C PRO A 43 -16.80 -6.53 22.23
N ALA A 44 -16.95 -7.02 21.00
CA ALA A 44 -17.81 -8.16 20.69
C ALA A 44 -17.27 -9.50 21.25
N HIS A 45 -15.99 -9.58 21.57
CA HIS A 45 -15.32 -10.82 22.01
C HIS A 45 -14.77 -10.73 23.45
N GLN A 46 -15.33 -9.85 24.29
CA GLN A 46 -14.92 -9.70 25.70
C GLN A 46 -15.33 -10.87 26.62
N GLY A 47 -16.24 -11.74 26.19
CA GLY A 47 -16.78 -12.84 27.01
C GLY A 47 -16.26 -14.25 26.68
N ALA A 48 -15.62 -14.44 25.54
CA ALA A 48 -14.98 -15.72 25.20
C ALA A 48 -13.53 -15.66 25.70
N SER A 49 -13.19 -16.53 26.65
CA SER A 49 -11.83 -16.79 27.16
C SER A 49 -10.74 -16.46 26.14
N GLN A 50 -10.15 -15.27 26.26
CA GLN A 50 -9.17 -14.69 25.32
C GLN A 50 -7.76 -15.26 25.56
N ASP A 51 -7.61 -16.59 25.43
CA ASP A 51 -6.29 -17.22 25.46
C ASP A 51 -5.52 -17.04 24.13
N LEU A 52 -6.15 -16.43 23.11
CA LEU A 52 -5.44 -16.03 21.91
C LEU A 52 -4.99 -14.56 22.04
N PRO A 53 -3.68 -14.28 22.14
CA PRO A 53 -3.18 -12.93 22.29
C PRO A 53 -3.71 -12.07 21.14
N ALA A 54 -4.26 -10.89 21.42
CA ALA A 54 -4.65 -9.94 20.37
C ALA A 54 -3.50 -9.67 19.37
N ILE A 55 -2.25 -9.80 19.83
CA ILE A 55 -1.03 -9.82 19.01
C ILE A 55 -1.05 -10.89 17.91
N LEU A 56 -1.58 -12.09 18.18
CA LEU A 56 -1.66 -13.18 17.22
C LEU A 56 -2.74 -12.93 16.15
N VAL A 57 -3.82 -12.24 16.53
CA VAL A 57 -4.88 -11.80 15.60
C VAL A 57 -4.38 -10.63 14.75
N LEU A 58 -3.59 -9.73 15.32
CA LEU A 58 -3.02 -8.56 14.66
C LEU A 58 -1.78 -8.87 13.82
N SER A 59 -1.05 -9.95 14.09
CA SER A 59 0.20 -10.29 13.38
C SER A 59 -0.03 -10.54 11.89
N ASN A 60 -1.11 -11.23 11.52
CA ASN A 60 -1.44 -11.49 10.11
C ASN A 60 -1.77 -10.20 9.32
N PRO A 61 -2.70 -9.34 9.77
CA PRO A 61 -2.95 -8.04 9.12
C PRO A 61 -1.71 -7.16 9.02
N ILE A 62 -0.89 -7.09 10.07
CA ILE A 62 0.36 -6.31 10.08
C ILE A 62 1.34 -6.84 9.03
N MET A 63 1.52 -8.16 8.94
CA MET A 63 2.40 -8.77 7.94
C MET A 63 1.93 -8.51 6.52
N ILE A 64 0.62 -8.61 6.26
CA ILE A 64 0.02 -8.32 4.95
C ILE A 64 0.28 -6.85 4.57
N GLU A 65 0.07 -5.92 5.50
CA GLU A 65 0.31 -4.49 5.27
C GLU A 65 1.77 -4.20 4.94
N ILE A 66 2.71 -4.78 5.69
CA ILE A 66 4.15 -4.63 5.43
C ILE A 66 4.49 -5.12 4.02
N ILE A 67 3.95 -6.26 3.58
CA ILE A 67 4.18 -6.79 2.24
C ILE A 67 3.66 -5.82 1.16
N ILE A 68 2.43 -5.32 1.31
CA ILE A 68 1.81 -4.40 0.35
C ILE A 68 2.62 -3.09 0.27
N PHE A 69 3.06 -2.58 1.42
CA PHE A 69 3.89 -1.37 1.50
C PHE A 69 5.24 -1.56 0.79
N ILE A 70 5.91 -2.70 1.00
CA ILE A 70 7.16 -3.06 0.33
C ILE A 70 6.95 -3.15 -1.19
N LEU A 71 5.87 -3.78 -1.66
CA LEU A 71 5.54 -3.86 -3.08
C LEU A 71 5.36 -2.47 -3.70
N GLY A 72 4.63 -1.58 -3.01
CA GLY A 72 4.47 -0.19 -3.42
C GLY A 72 5.81 0.56 -3.51
N ALA A 73 6.70 0.36 -2.53
CA ALA A 73 8.03 0.95 -2.51
C ALA A 73 8.90 0.44 -3.68
N ILE A 74 8.89 -0.86 -3.97
CA ILE A 74 9.60 -1.46 -5.11
C ILE A 74 9.11 -0.86 -6.43
N LEU A 75 7.80 -0.74 -6.63
CA LEU A 75 7.22 -0.10 -7.82
C LEU A 75 7.64 1.36 -7.95
N GLY A 76 7.68 2.09 -6.83
CA GLY A 76 8.19 3.46 -6.78
C GLY A 76 9.65 3.56 -7.20
N ILE A 77 10.51 2.67 -6.67
CA ILE A 77 11.94 2.60 -7.00
C ILE A 77 12.14 2.28 -8.49
N ILE A 78 11.45 1.26 -9.02
CA ILE A 78 11.49 0.91 -10.46
C ILE A 78 11.07 2.11 -11.32
N GLY A 79 10.00 2.81 -10.91
CA GLY A 79 9.54 4.01 -11.59
C GLY A 79 10.57 5.15 -11.59
N LEU A 80 11.28 5.35 -10.47
CA LEU A 80 12.36 6.33 -10.34
C LEU A 80 13.56 5.96 -11.22
N PHE A 81 13.98 4.69 -11.23
CA PHE A 81 15.07 4.21 -12.10
C PHE A 81 14.74 4.41 -13.59
N LYS A 82 13.52 4.03 -14.03
CA LYS A 82 13.07 4.29 -15.41
C LYS A 82 13.03 5.79 -15.75
N ARG A 83 12.64 6.64 -14.79
CA ARG A 83 12.62 8.10 -14.98
C ARG A 83 14.02 8.71 -15.10
N ARG A 84 15.01 8.17 -14.37
CA ARG A 84 16.41 8.62 -14.45
C ARG A 84 17.07 8.17 -15.76
N SER A 85 16.89 6.92 -16.15
CA SER A 85 17.43 6.38 -17.41
C SER A 85 16.93 7.17 -18.65
N ALA A 86 15.65 7.56 -18.68
CA ALA A 86 15.08 8.38 -19.76
C ALA A 86 15.52 9.86 -19.76
N LYS A 87 16.29 10.32 -18.76
CA LYS A 87 16.86 11.67 -18.70
C LYS A 87 18.36 11.70 -19.04
N SER A 88 19.01 10.55 -19.10
CA SER A 88 20.47 10.41 -19.29
C SER A 88 20.88 10.02 -20.71
N GLY A 89 19.93 9.87 -21.63
CA GLY A 89 20.16 9.66 -23.07
C GLY A 89 19.41 10.72 -23.87
#